data_AF-A0A4Q3E891-F1
#
_entry.id   AF-A0A4Q3E891-F1
#
_cell.length_a   1.000
_cell.length_b   1.000
_cell.length_c   1.000
_cell.angle_alpha   90.00
_cell.angle_beta   90.00
_cell.angle_gamma   90.00
#
_symmetry.space_group_name_H-M   'P 1'
#
loop_
_entity.id
_entity.type
_entity.pdbx_description
1 polymer ?
#
loop_
_entity_poly.entity_id
_entity_poly.type
_entity_poly.pdbx_seq_one_letter_code
_entity_poly.pdbx_strand_id
1 'polypeptide(L)'
;MNINVYTEATPNPATMKFIVNKLLINGSVDYATKESAEASPFATELYKFSFVNGVFFASNFVTVTKTEGTDWDDIEPILKEFVKGAVESELAVQKEEQKEIDFEGTDIEVKIQQILNDYVRPAVEQDGGAIAYKSFEEGIVT
;
A
#
# COMPACT_ATOMS: atom_id res chain seq x y z
N MET A 1 20.55 -15.30 1.62
CA MET A 1 20.15 -14.50 0.43
C MET A 1 20.42 -13.05 0.76
N ASN A 2 21.03 -12.28 -0.15
CA ASN A 2 21.19 -10.84 0.08
C ASN A 2 19.89 -10.12 -0.31
N ILE A 3 19.28 -9.41 0.65
CA ILE A 3 18.14 -8.54 0.37
C ILE A 3 18.66 -7.17 -0.05
N ASN A 4 18.22 -6.73 -1.23
CA ASN A 4 18.47 -5.39 -1.74
C ASN A 4 17.17 -4.60 -1.68
N VAL A 5 17.28 -3.35 -1.23
CA VAL A 5 16.17 -2.40 -1.19
C VAL A 5 16.53 -1.21 -2.06
N TYR A 6 15.62 -0.79 -2.92
CA TYR A 6 15.73 0.43 -3.72
C TYR A 6 14.47 1.28 -3.57
N THR A 7 14.61 2.57 -3.80
CA THR A 7 13.58 3.57 -3.56
C THR A 7 13.15 4.20 -4.88
N GLU A 8 11.85 4.47 -5.00
CA GLU A 8 11.26 5.10 -6.18
C GLU A 8 10.23 6.13 -5.72
N ALA A 9 10.25 7.31 -6.34
CA ALA A 9 9.24 8.34 -6.10
C ALA A 9 7.90 7.91 -6.69
N THR A 10 6.80 8.28 -6.04
CA THR A 10 5.45 8.10 -6.58
C THR A 10 4.90 9.43 -7.07
N PRO A 11 3.80 9.45 -7.84
CA PRO A 11 3.10 10.70 -8.17
C PRO A 11 2.64 11.48 -6.93
N ASN A 12 2.47 10.82 -5.78
CA ASN A 12 2.21 11.46 -4.50
C ASN A 12 3.55 11.81 -3.80
N PRO A 13 3.91 13.09 -3.63
CA PRO A 13 5.17 13.48 -2.98
C PRO A 13 5.26 13.06 -1.50
N ALA A 14 4.12 12.78 -0.86
CA ALA A 14 4.08 12.26 0.50
C ALA A 14 4.32 10.75 0.58
N THR A 15 4.40 10.05 -0.55
CA THR A 15 4.54 8.58 -0.60
C THR A 15 5.78 8.17 -1.36
N MET A 16 6.55 7.26 -0.78
CA MET A 16 7.74 6.68 -1.41
C MET A 16 7.63 5.17 -1.43
N LYS A 17 8.08 4.57 -2.54
CA LYS A 17 8.08 3.13 -2.74
C LYS A 17 9.44 2.54 -2.38
N PHE A 18 9.43 1.50 -1.55
CA PHE A 18 10.59 0.71 -1.15
C PHE A 18 10.45 -0.68 -1.76
N ILE A 19 11.22 -0.93 -2.81
CA ILE A 19 11.14 -2.13 -3.62
C ILE A 19 12.26 -3.08 -3.23
N VAL A 20 11.93 -4.37 -3.12
CA VAL A 20 12.85 -5.41 -2.72
C VAL A 20 12.98 -6.51 -3.78
N ASN A 21 14.05 -7.27 -3.73
CA ASN A 21 14.29 -8.42 -4.61
C ASN A 21 13.62 -9.73 -4.14
N LYS A 22 12.55 -9.64 -3.33
CA LYS A 22 11.77 -10.77 -2.83
C LYS A 22 10.28 -10.43 -2.95
N LEU A 23 9.45 -11.39 -3.31
CA LEU A 23 8.00 -11.21 -3.27
C LEU A 23 7.56 -10.97 -1.81
N LEU A 24 6.83 -9.88 -1.57
CA LEU A 24 6.23 -9.57 -0.27
C LEU A 24 4.83 -10.18 -0.18
N ILE A 25 3.95 -9.88 -1.14
CA ILE A 25 2.55 -10.34 -1.15
C ILE A 25 2.09 -10.72 -2.56
N ASN A 26 1.15 -11.65 -2.66
CA ASN A 26 0.38 -11.87 -3.88
C ASN A 26 -0.85 -10.96 -3.84
N GLY A 27 -0.98 -10.04 -4.79
CA GLY A 27 -2.01 -9.00 -4.74
C GLY A 27 -1.50 -7.73 -4.07
N SER A 28 -2.36 -7.05 -3.34
CA SER A 28 -2.02 -5.81 -2.64
C SER A 28 -2.94 -5.52 -1.46
N VAL A 29 -2.35 -5.09 -0.35
CA VAL A 29 -3.08 -4.72 0.86
C VAL A 29 -2.73 -3.30 1.28
N ASP A 30 -3.76 -2.53 1.59
CA ASP A 30 -3.64 -1.18 2.13
C ASP A 30 -3.86 -1.16 3.65
N TYR A 31 -2.91 -0.56 4.35
CA TYR A 31 -3.00 -0.26 5.77
C TYR A 31 -3.02 1.26 5.95
N ALA A 32 -4.18 1.85 5.68
CA ALA A 32 -4.41 3.30 5.78
C ALA A 32 -4.39 3.83 7.21
N THR A 33 -4.54 2.96 8.22
CA THR A 33 -4.46 3.35 9.64
C THR A 33 -3.63 2.38 10.47
N LYS A 34 -3.21 2.84 11.66
CA LYS A 34 -2.49 2.00 12.62
C LYS A 34 -3.29 0.79 13.07
N GLU A 35 -4.61 0.92 13.21
CA GLU A 35 -5.51 -0.18 13.59
C GLU A 35 -5.55 -1.23 12.48
N SER A 36 -5.68 -0.82 11.22
CA SER A 36 -5.65 -1.76 10.09
C SER A 36 -4.31 -2.51 10.00
N ALA A 37 -3.21 -1.85 10.38
CA ALA A 37 -1.87 -2.41 10.33
C ALA A 37 -1.62 -3.53 11.35
N GLU A 38 -2.46 -3.68 12.40
CA GLU A 38 -2.34 -4.77 13.39
C GLU A 38 -2.43 -6.17 12.74
N ALA A 39 -3.05 -6.25 11.57
CA ALA A 39 -3.12 -7.47 10.77
C ALA A 39 -1.75 -7.92 10.23
N SER A 40 -0.78 -7.00 10.08
CA SER A 40 0.55 -7.29 9.55
C SER A 40 1.64 -6.88 10.56
N PRO A 41 2.43 -7.83 11.08
CA PRO A 41 3.58 -7.50 11.94
C PRO A 41 4.53 -6.49 11.27
N PHE A 42 4.76 -6.61 9.96
CA PHE A 42 5.58 -5.66 9.21
C PHE A 42 4.94 -4.26 9.26
N ALA A 43 3.66 -4.13 8.91
CA ALA A 43 2.96 -2.85 8.90
C ALA A 43 2.92 -2.22 10.31
N THR A 44 2.66 -3.05 11.33
CA THR A 44 2.62 -2.62 12.74
C THR A 44 3.95 -2.00 13.17
N GLU A 45 5.08 -2.62 12.82
CA GLU A 45 6.41 -2.09 13.13
C GLU A 45 6.69 -0.78 12.37
N LEU A 46 6.26 -0.64 11.11
CA LEU A 46 6.35 0.63 10.38
C LEU A 46 5.57 1.75 11.07
N TYR A 47 4.36 1.47 11.57
CA TYR A 47 3.54 2.44 12.30
C TYR A 47 4.10 2.83 13.68
N LYS A 48 5.20 2.24 14.14
CA LYS A 48 5.91 2.73 15.34
C LYS A 48 6.73 3.98 15.07
N PHE A 49 7.13 4.22 13.82
CA PHE A 49 7.77 5.46 13.42
C PHE A 49 6.74 6.59 13.41
N SER A 50 6.96 7.65 14.19
CA SER A 50 6.02 8.76 14.32
C SER A 50 5.79 9.53 13.02
N PHE A 51 6.66 9.33 12.03
CA PHE A 51 6.58 9.95 10.71
C PHE A 51 5.83 9.10 9.68
N VAL A 52 5.29 7.93 10.04
CA VAL A 52 4.52 7.06 9.13
C VAL A 52 3.02 7.30 9.33
N ASN A 53 2.33 7.56 8.22
CA ASN A 53 0.89 7.85 8.15
C ASN A 53 0.10 6.89 7.24
N GLY A 54 0.79 6.01 6.52
CA GLY A 54 0.17 5.05 5.61
C GLY A 54 1.17 4.01 5.17
N VAL A 55 0.73 2.77 5.01
CA VAL A 55 1.56 1.66 4.53
C VAL A 55 0.77 0.84 3.55
N PHE A 56 1.30 0.61 2.36
CA PHE A 56 0.67 -0.23 1.35
C PHE A 56 1.66 -1.25 0.81
N PHE A 57 1.24 -2.51 0.66
CA PHE A 57 2.07 -3.57 0.11
C PHE A 57 1.50 -4.05 -1.22
N ALA A 58 2.35 -4.24 -2.21
CA ALA A 58 1.97 -4.95 -3.43
C ALA A 58 3.19 -5.64 -4.04
N SER A 59 2.98 -6.85 -4.57
CA SER A 59 4.04 -7.64 -5.22
C SER A 59 5.34 -7.68 -4.39
N ASN A 60 6.41 -7.03 -4.85
CA ASN A 60 7.72 -6.98 -4.22
C ASN A 60 8.08 -5.61 -3.60
N PHE A 61 7.10 -4.76 -3.31
CA PHE A 61 7.36 -3.45 -2.70
C PHE A 61 6.39 -3.12 -1.58
N VAL A 62 6.83 -2.20 -0.74
CA VAL A 62 6.01 -1.51 0.26
C VAL A 62 6.11 -0.01 -0.01
N THR A 63 4.99 0.70 0.01
CA THR A 63 5.01 2.17 0.05
C THR A 63 4.75 2.65 1.46
N VAL A 64 5.39 3.76 1.79
CA VAL A 64 5.20 4.46 3.05
C VAL A 64 4.74 5.87 2.72
N THR A 65 3.64 6.29 3.32
CA THR A 65 3.18 7.67 3.29
C THR A 65 3.66 8.36 4.56
N LYS A 66 4.40 9.45 4.41
CA LYS A 66 4.94 10.20 5.54
C LYS A 66 3.93 11.21 6.10
N THR A 67 4.11 11.61 7.35
CA THR A 67 3.39 12.74 7.95
C THR A 67 3.84 14.07 7.33
N GLU A 68 2.99 15.10 7.46
CA GLU A 68 3.38 16.46 7.07
C GLU A 68 4.59 16.96 7.88
N GLY A 69 5.41 17.81 7.25
CA GLY A 69 6.60 18.39 7.89
C GLY A 69 7.82 17.46 8.01
N THR A 70 7.72 16.20 7.58
CA THR A 70 8.87 15.29 7.49
C THR A 70 9.58 15.39 6.14
N ASP A 71 10.92 15.37 6.12
CA ASP A 71 11.70 15.29 4.89
C ASP A 71 12.07 13.83 4.56
N TRP A 72 12.05 13.47 3.27
CA TRP A 72 12.45 12.14 2.82
C TRP A 72 13.94 11.90 3.00
N ASP A 73 14.78 12.92 2.86
CA ASP A 73 16.24 12.80 3.02
C ASP A 73 16.63 12.30 4.43
N ASP A 74 15.82 12.61 5.44
CA ASP A 74 16.03 12.21 6.83
C ASP A 74 15.55 10.77 7.12
N ILE A 75 14.44 10.36 6.51
CA ILE A 75 13.76 9.10 6.86
C ILE A 75 14.01 7.95 5.87
N GLU A 76 14.37 8.26 4.62
CA GLU A 76 14.59 7.25 3.58
C GLU A 76 15.66 6.23 4.00
N PRO A 77 16.86 6.62 4.50
CA PRO A 77 17.87 5.66 4.89
C PRO A 77 17.41 4.73 6.02
N ILE A 78 16.64 5.27 6.97
CA ILE A 78 16.11 4.55 8.14
C ILE A 78 15.09 3.50 7.68
N LEU A 79 14.14 3.91 6.85
CA LEU A 79 13.11 3.01 6.31
C LEU A 79 13.72 1.95 5.39
N LYS A 80 14.75 2.29 4.62
CA LYS A 80 15.45 1.35 3.75
C LYS A 80 16.15 0.24 4.55
N GLU A 81 16.83 0.60 5.64
CA GLU A 81 17.44 -0.36 6.56
C GLU A 81 16.38 -1.22 7.24
N PHE A 82 15.30 -0.59 7.72
CA PHE A 82 14.18 -1.30 8.36
C PHE A 82 13.54 -2.32 7.41
N VAL A 83 13.16 -1.92 6.19
CA VAL A 83 12.54 -2.80 5.19
C VAL A 83 13.47 -3.97 4.87
N LYS A 84 14.78 -3.72 4.73
CA LYS A 84 15.76 -4.78 4.52
C LYS A 84 15.73 -5.80 5.67
N GLY A 85 15.86 -5.33 6.90
CA GLY A 85 15.88 -6.18 8.10
C GLY A 85 14.57 -6.94 8.30
N ALA A 86 13.42 -6.32 7.99
CA ALA A 86 12.11 -6.94 8.10
C ALA A 86 11.95 -8.10 7.11
N VAL A 87 12.39 -7.91 5.86
CA VAL A 87 12.36 -8.94 4.82
C VAL A 87 13.34 -10.07 5.10
N GLU A 88 14.53 -9.76 5.63
CA GLU A 88 15.53 -10.75 6.06
C GLU A 88 15.03 -11.60 7.23
N SER A 89 14.27 -11.00 8.16
CA SER A 89 13.69 -11.68 9.33
C SER A 89 12.39 -12.43 9.03
N GLU A 90 11.93 -12.41 7.77
CA GLU A 90 10.66 -13.00 7.34
C GLU A 90 9.46 -12.54 8.17
N LEU A 91 9.44 -11.25 8.56
CA LEU A 91 8.25 -10.64 9.16
C LEU A 91 7.07 -10.88 8.20
N ALA A 92 6.10 -11.67 8.68
CA ALA A 92 5.06 -12.22 7.84
C ALA A 92 4.28 -11.10 7.14
N VAL A 93 4.44 -11.02 5.83
CA VAL A 93 3.51 -10.30 4.96
C VAL A 93 2.41 -11.30 4.64
N GLN A 94 1.15 -10.94 4.92
CA GLN A 94 0.03 -11.87 4.83
C GLN A 94 -0.08 -12.49 3.42
N LYS A 95 -0.63 -13.70 3.36
CA LYS A 95 -1.16 -14.24 2.12
C LYS A 95 -2.54 -13.62 1.93
N GLU A 96 -2.69 -12.76 0.93
CA GLU A 96 -4.03 -12.40 0.49
C GLU A 96 -4.69 -13.62 -0.15
N GLU A 97 -5.84 -14.01 0.41
CA GLU A 97 -6.80 -14.85 -0.29
C GLU A 97 -7.50 -13.93 -1.30
N GLN A 98 -7.46 -14.30 -2.59
CA GLN A 98 -8.28 -13.66 -3.60
C GLN A 98 -9.75 -13.77 -3.18
N LYS A 99 -10.31 -12.68 -2.66
CA LYS A 99 -11.75 -12.58 -2.44
C LYS A 99 -12.39 -12.26 -3.78
N GLU A 100 -13.39 -13.06 -4.16
CA GLU A 100 -14.32 -12.64 -5.20
C GLU A 100 -14.98 -11.34 -4.76
N ILE A 101 -14.89 -10.33 -5.61
CA ILE A 101 -15.49 -9.03 -5.37
C ILE A 101 -16.94 -9.13 -5.86
N ASP A 102 -17.89 -9.08 -4.94
CA ASP A 102 -19.30 -8.93 -5.29
C ASP A 102 -19.63 -7.44 -5.41
N PHE A 103 -20.24 -7.06 -6.53
CA PHE A 103 -20.58 -5.66 -6.82
C PHE A 103 -22.06 -5.44 -6.50
N GLU A 104 -22.33 -4.55 -5.55
CA GLU A 104 -23.69 -4.24 -5.09
C GLU A 104 -24.11 -2.83 -5.51
N GLY A 105 -25.42 -2.59 -5.63
CA GLY A 105 -26.00 -1.29 -5.93
C GLY A 105 -26.81 -1.25 -7.23
N THR A 106 -27.03 -0.05 -7.75
CA THR A 106 -27.69 0.17 -9.05
C THR A 106 -26.81 -0.28 -10.22
N ASP A 107 -27.42 -0.47 -11.40
CA ASP A 107 -26.69 -0.82 -12.63
C ASP A 107 -25.54 0.15 -12.96
N ILE A 108 -25.68 1.43 -12.59
CA ILE A 108 -24.64 2.44 -12.79
C ILE A 108 -23.51 2.24 -11.78
N GLU A 109 -23.83 2.03 -10.51
CA GLU A 109 -22.84 1.79 -9.45
C GLU A 109 -22.04 0.51 -9.70
N VAL A 110 -22.71 -0.56 -10.13
CA VAL A 110 -22.03 -1.82 -10.51
C VAL A 110 -21.05 -1.60 -11.66
N LYS A 111 -21.45 -0.84 -12.69
CA LYS A 111 -20.55 -0.50 -13.81
C LYS A 111 -19.38 0.37 -13.37
N ILE A 112 -19.61 1.33 -12.47
CA ILE A 112 -18.54 2.17 -11.92
C ILE A 112 -17.55 1.30 -11.16
N GLN A 113 -18.04 0.44 -10.26
CA GLN A 113 -17.19 -0.46 -9.48
C GLN A 113 -16.38 -1.41 -10.37
N GLN A 114 -16.98 -1.94 -11.45
CA GLN A 114 -16.27 -2.74 -12.45
C GLN A 114 -15.15 -1.94 -13.14
N ILE A 115 -15.42 -0.72 -13.60
CA ILE A 115 -14.39 0.12 -14.22
C ILE A 115 -13.26 0.44 -13.24
N LEU A 116 -13.61 0.77 -12.01
CA LEU A 116 -12.63 1.02 -10.95
C LEU A 116 -11.77 -0.22 -10.70
N ASN A 117 -12.37 -1.40 -10.66
CA ASN A 117 -11.65 -2.64 -10.43
C ASN A 117 -10.73 -3.05 -11.59
N ASP A 118 -11.23 -2.96 -12.82
CA ASP A 118 -10.55 -3.55 -13.98
C ASP A 118 -9.50 -2.61 -14.58
N TYR A 119 -9.68 -1.29 -14.42
CA TYR A 119 -8.83 -0.29 -15.10
C TYR A 119 -8.13 0.67 -14.15
N VAL A 120 -8.81 1.14 -13.09
CA VAL A 120 -8.25 2.19 -12.22
C VAL A 120 -7.37 1.61 -11.12
N ARG A 121 -7.88 0.59 -10.41
CA ARG A 121 -7.19 -0.08 -9.31
C ARG A 121 -5.79 -0.58 -9.73
N PRO A 122 -5.60 -1.29 -10.86
CA PRO A 122 -4.27 -1.77 -11.24
C PRO A 122 -3.26 -0.63 -11.44
N ALA A 123 -3.70 0.50 -12.00
CA ALA A 123 -2.84 1.66 -12.21
C ALA A 123 -2.47 2.34 -10.88
N VAL A 124 -3.44 2.48 -9.97
CA VAL A 124 -3.22 3.07 -8.64
C VAL A 124 -2.30 2.20 -7.79
N GLU A 125 -2.49 0.88 -7.81
CA GLU A 125 -1.62 -0.09 -7.12
C GLU A 125 -0.20 -0.06 -7.68
N GLN A 126 -0.06 0.02 -9.01
CA GLN A 126 1.24 0.17 -9.65
C GLN A 126 1.96 1.45 -9.19
N ASP A 127 1.24 2.55 -8.99
CA ASP A 127 1.80 3.80 -8.47
C ASP A 127 2.01 3.78 -6.94
N GLY A 128 1.57 2.71 -6.26
CA GLY A 128 1.84 2.45 -4.85
C GLY A 128 0.78 2.98 -3.89
N GLY A 129 -0.46 3.14 -4.37
CA GLY A 129 -1.62 3.47 -3.54
C GLY A 129 -2.71 2.42 -3.66
N ALA A 130 -3.83 2.66 -2.97
CA ALA A 130 -5.04 1.86 -3.09
C ALA A 130 -6.25 2.75 -3.36
N ILE A 131 -7.28 2.17 -3.98
CA ILE A 131 -8.57 2.80 -4.22
C ILE A 131 -9.70 1.89 -3.77
N ALA A 132 -10.73 2.48 -3.17
CA ALA A 132 -11.96 1.81 -2.80
C ALA A 132 -13.14 2.67 -3.24
N TYR A 133 -14.16 2.03 -3.80
CA TYR A 133 -15.44 2.70 -4.05
C TYR A 133 -16.16 2.91 -2.71
N LYS A 134 -16.67 4.12 -2.48
CA LYS A 134 -17.47 4.47 -1.30
C LYS A 134 -18.92 4.75 -1.65
N SER A 135 -19.18 5.67 -2.58
CA SER A 135 -20.56 5.99 -3.00
C SER A 135 -20.61 6.73 -4.34
N PHE A 136 -21.82 6.75 -4.92
CA PHE A 136 -22.15 7.53 -6.11
C PHE A 136 -23.39 8.39 -5.86
N GLU A 137 -23.22 9.71 -5.82
CA GLU A 137 -24.29 10.67 -5.57
C GLU A 137 -24.23 11.82 -6.57
N GLU A 138 -25.37 12.18 -7.16
CA GLU A 138 -25.51 13.31 -8.10
C GLU A 138 -24.47 13.33 -9.25
N GLY A 139 -24.03 12.15 -9.71
CA GLY A 139 -23.03 12.03 -10.78
C GLY A 139 -21.57 12.04 -10.31
N ILE A 140 -21.32 12.06 -9.00
CA ILE A 140 -19.99 12.13 -8.39
C ILE A 140 -19.68 10.80 -7.69
N VAL A 141 -18.52 10.23 -7.98
CA VAL A 141 -17.97 9.03 -7.32
C VAL A 141 -17.04 9.45 -6.18
N THR A 142 -17.15 8.78 -5.04
CA THR A 142 -16.23 8.94 -3.89
C THR A 142 -15.63 7.62 -3.45
#